data_AF-B2WF62-F1
#
_entry.id   AF-B2WF62-F1
#
_cell.length_a   1.000
_cell.length_b   1.000
_cell.length_c   1.000
_cell.angle_alpha   90.00
_cell.angle_beta   90.00
_cell.angle_gamma   90.00
#
_symmetry.space_group_name_H-M   'P 1'
#
loop_
_entity.id
_entity.type
_entity.pdbx_description
1 polymer ?
#
loop_
_entity_poly.entity_id
_entity_poly.type
_entity_poly.pdbx_seq_one_letter_code
_entity_poly.pdbx_strand_id
1 'polypeptide(L)'
;MAYPNIPAGIIMPPRELKQYKKWQCLHTNTKPAEQGFIPNAHEYEDFQQWLKRQDSGYFSDIFEDISGHVAPSRPESLVRTFDSPVAPICQHAMHPIAADQLQARCPVCIVEIHVRYMQVLARALANAGGHAPSCTLTSSDHQETVYNAWSKGKVSTLKELSKLETMAEEEVAWSAQHPEAKYDYIQTAAKAVDLYWNETVGSHEDDRSQPKKKAATVAFAEDTDFHPGRPNPYFHRRSPRYEPGKYTVENPEEDDNTPEDPEETSSQVELHMYATEEVDLDTKDEEDTPSLEDDDSLDELLDDDGDSDWEDIESEDEDSDGGSYYEIEEASFIVFGDD
;
A
#
# COMPACT_ATOMS: atom_id res chain seq x y z
N MET A 1 -3.50 -9.99 -29.05
CA MET A 1 -2.15 -9.42 -28.96
C MET A 1 -1.54 -9.94 -27.67
N ALA A 2 -0.37 -10.58 -27.72
CA ALA A 2 0.32 -10.99 -26.50
C ALA A 2 0.82 -9.73 -25.78
N TYR A 3 0.54 -9.61 -24.49
CA TYR A 3 1.09 -8.52 -23.69
C TYR A 3 2.60 -8.76 -23.53
N PRO A 4 3.45 -7.72 -23.67
CA PRO A 4 4.88 -7.88 -23.45
C PRO A 4 5.12 -8.40 -22.03
N ASN A 5 6.02 -9.37 -21.91
CA ASN A 5 6.40 -9.91 -20.61
C ASN A 5 7.27 -8.87 -19.89
N ILE A 6 6.79 -8.38 -18.74
CA ILE A 6 7.48 -7.33 -17.97
C ILE A 6 8.32 -7.99 -16.88
N PRO A 7 9.65 -7.75 -16.81
CA PRO A 7 10.51 -8.35 -15.79
C PRO A 7 10.13 -7.88 -14.38
N ALA A 8 10.13 -8.77 -13.38
CA ALA A 8 9.84 -8.44 -11.98
C ALA A 8 10.90 -7.53 -11.34
N GLY A 9 12.12 -7.47 -11.92
CA GLY A 9 13.20 -6.60 -11.46
C GLY A 9 12.88 -5.09 -11.50
N ILE A 10 11.74 -4.68 -12.08
CA ILE A 10 11.28 -3.30 -12.00
C ILE A 10 10.73 -2.91 -10.61
N ILE A 11 10.25 -3.89 -9.83
CA ILE A 11 9.67 -3.66 -8.49
C ILE A 11 10.44 -4.40 -7.38
N MET A 12 11.25 -5.40 -7.72
CA MET A 12 12.05 -6.18 -6.77
C MET A 12 13.53 -5.89 -6.95
N PRO A 13 14.29 -5.64 -5.86
CA PRO A 13 15.74 -5.57 -5.92
C PRO A 13 16.36 -6.92 -6.34
N PRO A 14 17.62 -6.97 -6.83
CA PRO A 14 18.23 -8.20 -7.34
C PRO A 14 18.23 -9.39 -6.37
N ARG A 15 18.41 -9.13 -5.06
CA ARG A 15 18.35 -10.17 -4.01
C ARG A 15 16.94 -10.79 -3.90
N GLU A 16 15.91 -9.95 -3.81
CA GLU A 16 14.52 -10.41 -3.77
C GLU A 16 14.11 -11.10 -5.07
N LEU A 17 14.59 -10.64 -6.23
CA LEU A 17 14.29 -11.29 -7.51
C LEU A 17 14.80 -12.73 -7.58
N LYS A 18 15.99 -13.01 -7.02
CA LYS A 18 16.51 -14.40 -6.91
C LYS A 18 15.60 -15.25 -6.02
N GLN A 19 15.20 -14.71 -4.88
CA GLN A 19 14.27 -15.38 -3.95
C GLN A 19 12.89 -15.60 -4.57
N TYR A 20 12.37 -14.64 -5.32
CA TYR A 20 11.09 -14.73 -6.02
C TYR A 20 11.09 -15.83 -7.08
N LYS A 21 12.15 -15.93 -7.90
CA LYS A 21 12.30 -17.04 -8.85
C LYS A 21 12.33 -18.40 -8.17
N LYS A 22 13.03 -18.51 -7.03
CA LYS A 22 13.03 -19.74 -6.20
C LYS A 22 11.62 -20.05 -5.68
N TRP A 23 10.91 -19.05 -5.18
CA TRP A 23 9.54 -19.20 -4.71
C TRP A 23 8.59 -19.65 -5.83
N GLN A 24 8.68 -19.07 -7.03
CA GLN A 24 7.88 -19.51 -8.19
C GLN A 24 8.16 -20.97 -8.55
N CYS A 25 9.43 -21.40 -8.51
CA CYS A 25 9.79 -22.79 -8.79
C CYS A 25 9.19 -23.78 -7.78
N LEU A 26 9.07 -23.39 -6.51
CA LEU A 26 8.62 -24.27 -5.43
C LEU A 26 7.10 -24.24 -5.18
N HIS A 27 6.47 -23.08 -5.37
CA HIS A 27 5.11 -22.81 -4.90
C HIS A 27 4.11 -22.48 -6.00
N THR A 28 4.57 -22.28 -7.24
CA THR A 28 3.67 -22.01 -8.37
C THR A 28 3.82 -23.06 -9.46
N ASN A 29 2.79 -23.19 -10.30
CA ASN A 29 2.83 -24.05 -11.49
C ASN A 29 3.34 -23.27 -12.73
N THR A 30 4.12 -22.20 -12.51
CA THR A 30 4.61 -21.31 -13.58
C THR A 30 5.73 -22.00 -14.34
N LYS A 31 5.65 -22.02 -15.67
CA LYS A 31 6.69 -22.62 -16.51
C LYS A 31 8.02 -21.90 -16.31
N PRO A 32 9.18 -22.57 -16.44
CA PRO A 32 10.48 -21.93 -16.33
C PRO A 32 10.66 -20.69 -17.23
N ALA A 33 10.08 -20.71 -18.44
CA ALA A 33 10.12 -19.58 -19.37
C ALA A 33 9.26 -18.37 -18.95
N GLU A 34 8.36 -18.55 -17.99
CA GLU A 34 7.46 -17.53 -17.44
C GLU A 34 7.93 -17.02 -16.06
N GLN A 35 9.03 -17.57 -15.54
CA GLN A 35 9.59 -17.17 -14.25
C GLN A 35 10.33 -15.83 -14.35
N GLY A 36 10.31 -15.06 -13.27
CA GLY A 36 10.95 -13.75 -13.18
C GLY A 36 10.18 -12.61 -13.85
N PHE A 37 8.95 -12.85 -14.31
CA PHE A 37 8.03 -11.78 -14.72
C PHE A 37 7.25 -11.23 -13.54
N ILE A 38 6.74 -10.01 -13.71
CA ILE A 38 6.03 -9.28 -12.66
C ILE A 38 4.86 -10.10 -12.10
N PRO A 39 4.79 -10.32 -10.77
CA PRO A 39 3.68 -11.03 -10.13
C PRO A 39 2.37 -10.29 -10.32
N ASN A 40 1.25 -11.00 -10.23
CA ASN A 40 -0.03 -10.37 -9.91
C ASN A 40 -0.10 -9.97 -8.41
N ALA A 41 -1.14 -9.24 -8.00
CA ALA A 41 -1.22 -8.75 -6.61
C ALA A 41 -1.25 -9.89 -5.56
N HIS A 42 -1.93 -11.01 -5.85
CA HIS A 42 -1.99 -12.17 -4.97
C HIS A 42 -0.64 -12.89 -4.90
N GLU A 43 0.01 -13.15 -6.04
CA GLU A 43 1.35 -13.76 -6.10
C GLU A 43 2.37 -12.91 -5.34
N TYR A 44 2.28 -11.58 -5.45
CA TYR A 44 3.15 -10.68 -4.71
C TYR A 44 2.93 -10.81 -3.20
N GLU A 45 1.68 -10.82 -2.72
CA GLU A 45 1.39 -11.00 -1.30
C GLU A 45 1.86 -12.36 -0.78
N ASP A 46 1.57 -13.45 -1.51
CA ASP A 46 1.96 -14.80 -1.10
C ASP A 46 3.49 -14.95 -1.05
N PHE A 47 4.21 -14.31 -1.99
CA PHE A 47 5.66 -14.20 -1.95
C PHE A 47 6.16 -13.40 -0.74
N GLN A 48 5.54 -12.26 -0.43
CA GLN A 48 5.90 -11.44 0.74
C GLN A 48 5.65 -12.18 2.06
N GLN A 49 4.58 -12.97 2.15
CA GLN A 49 4.31 -13.83 3.30
C GLN A 49 5.35 -14.95 3.42
N TRP A 50 5.72 -15.57 2.30
CA TRP A 50 6.79 -16.56 2.28
C TRP A 50 8.14 -15.98 2.71
N LEU A 51 8.51 -14.78 2.24
CA LEU A 51 9.74 -14.08 2.67
C LEU A 51 9.74 -13.85 4.18
N LYS A 52 8.64 -13.33 4.73
CA LYS A 52 8.50 -13.11 6.18
C LYS A 52 8.72 -14.38 6.99
N ARG A 53 8.25 -15.53 6.50
CA ARG A 53 8.49 -16.85 7.16
C ARG A 53 9.94 -17.31 7.07
N GLN A 54 10.66 -16.94 6.02
CA GLN A 54 12.09 -17.26 5.91
C GLN A 54 12.94 -16.37 6.82
N ASP A 55 12.61 -15.08 6.92
CA ASP A 55 13.36 -14.10 7.71
C ASP A 55 13.10 -14.21 9.22
N SER A 56 11.94 -14.74 9.60
CA SER A 56 11.53 -14.86 11.01
C SER A 56 12.29 -15.94 11.79
N GLY A 57 13.23 -16.63 11.14
CA GLY A 57 14.05 -17.69 11.73
C GLY A 57 13.24 -18.92 12.17
N TYR A 58 13.94 -19.99 12.52
CA TYR A 58 13.35 -21.28 12.94
C TYR A 58 12.31 -21.19 14.08
N PHE A 59 12.31 -20.09 14.84
CA PHE A 59 11.47 -19.94 16.03
C PHE A 59 10.03 -19.51 15.76
N SER A 60 9.73 -18.94 14.59
CA SER A 60 8.41 -18.32 14.38
C SER A 60 7.32 -19.30 13.95
N ASP A 61 7.68 -20.36 13.22
CA ASP A 61 6.73 -21.40 12.80
C ASP A 61 6.15 -22.18 13.99
N ILE A 62 6.89 -22.25 15.10
CA ILE A 62 6.45 -22.96 16.31
C ILE A 62 5.27 -22.24 16.97
N PHE A 63 5.22 -20.90 16.93
CA PHE A 63 4.16 -20.14 17.60
C PHE A 63 2.87 -20.05 16.79
N GLU A 64 2.95 -20.09 15.46
CA GLU A 64 1.77 -20.05 14.60
C GLU A 64 0.93 -21.33 14.78
N ASP A 65 1.57 -22.50 14.92
CA ASP A 65 0.90 -23.79 15.19
C ASP A 65 0.21 -23.81 16.57
N ILE A 66 0.85 -23.24 17.60
CA ILE A 66 0.28 -23.20 18.95
C ILE A 66 -0.96 -22.29 19.01
N SER A 67 -1.00 -21.21 18.23
CA SER A 67 -2.12 -20.27 18.23
C SER A 67 -3.46 -20.94 17.84
N GLY A 68 -3.42 -21.92 16.93
CA GLY A 68 -4.58 -22.72 16.55
C GLY A 68 -5.08 -23.63 17.68
N HIS A 69 -4.20 -24.06 18.58
CA HIS A 69 -4.53 -24.92 19.72
C HIS A 69 -4.98 -24.16 20.97
N VAL A 70 -4.62 -22.88 21.10
CA VAL A 70 -5.01 -22.04 22.25
C VAL A 70 -6.32 -21.28 22.01
N ALA A 71 -6.82 -21.26 20.76
CA ALA A 71 -8.11 -20.65 20.46
C ALA A 71 -9.21 -21.26 21.37
N PRO A 72 -9.83 -20.46 22.27
CA PRO A 72 -10.84 -20.96 23.19
C PRO A 72 -11.93 -21.63 22.38
N SER A 73 -12.26 -22.88 22.73
CA SER A 73 -13.35 -23.63 22.09
C SER A 73 -14.58 -22.73 22.08
N ARG A 74 -14.91 -22.22 20.88
CA ARG A 74 -15.89 -21.17 20.70
C ARG A 74 -17.19 -21.67 21.35
N PRO A 75 -17.69 -21.01 22.41
CA PRO A 75 -18.88 -21.50 23.11
C PRO A 75 -19.99 -21.66 22.08
N GLU A 76 -20.56 -22.86 22.01
CA GLU A 76 -21.70 -23.23 21.16
C GLU A 76 -22.90 -22.34 21.52
N SER A 77 -22.87 -21.10 21.05
CA SER A 77 -23.95 -20.14 21.18
C SER A 77 -25.08 -20.64 20.29
N LEU A 78 -26.09 -21.24 20.92
CA LEU A 78 -27.35 -21.73 20.33
C LEU A 78 -28.21 -20.64 19.64
N VAL A 79 -27.69 -19.43 19.46
CA VAL A 79 -28.31 -18.43 18.59
C VAL A 79 -28.03 -18.87 17.15
N ARG A 80 -29.09 -19.14 16.39
CA ARG A 80 -29.04 -19.43 14.94
C ARG A 80 -28.46 -18.23 14.18
N THR A 81 -27.16 -18.00 14.31
CA THR A 81 -26.41 -17.17 13.40
C THR A 81 -26.32 -17.95 12.10
N PHE A 82 -26.81 -17.37 11.00
CA PHE A 82 -26.58 -17.90 9.66
C PHE A 82 -25.10 -18.28 9.55
N ASP A 83 -24.81 -19.49 9.06
CA ASP A 83 -23.45 -20.00 8.94
C ASP A 83 -22.67 -19.13 7.93
N SER A 84 -22.06 -18.06 8.44
CA SER A 84 -21.25 -17.15 7.64
C SER A 84 -20.00 -17.89 7.18
N PRO A 85 -19.72 -17.95 5.87
CA PRO A 85 -18.52 -18.59 5.36
C PRO A 85 -17.27 -17.89 5.90
N VAL A 86 -16.22 -18.65 6.21
CA VAL A 86 -14.94 -18.12 6.70
C VAL A 86 -13.87 -18.33 5.64
N ALA A 87 -13.13 -17.27 5.31
CA ALA A 87 -12.05 -17.35 4.33
C ALA A 87 -10.88 -18.20 4.88
N PRO A 88 -10.36 -19.19 4.14
CA PRO A 88 -9.39 -20.15 4.68
C PRO A 88 -8.02 -19.53 4.99
N ILE A 89 -7.57 -18.51 4.25
CA ILE A 89 -6.24 -17.90 4.46
C ILE A 89 -6.28 -16.86 5.57
N CYS A 90 -7.22 -15.91 5.53
CA CYS A 90 -7.27 -14.80 6.48
C CYS A 90 -8.20 -15.03 7.68
N GLN A 91 -8.93 -16.15 7.70
CA GLN A 91 -9.85 -16.55 8.78
C GLN A 91 -10.94 -15.52 9.14
N HIS A 92 -11.21 -14.59 8.23
CA HIS A 92 -12.27 -13.60 8.41
C HIS A 92 -13.63 -14.18 8.01
N ALA A 93 -14.65 -13.91 8.83
CA ALA A 93 -16.03 -14.20 8.47
C ALA A 93 -16.49 -13.30 7.31
N MET A 94 -17.12 -13.90 6.31
CA MET A 94 -17.62 -13.26 5.10
C MET A 94 -19.15 -13.27 5.08
N HIS A 95 -19.74 -12.43 4.26
CA HIS A 95 -21.20 -12.36 4.10
C HIS A 95 -21.74 -13.70 3.58
N PRO A 96 -22.94 -14.17 4.00
CA PRO A 96 -23.50 -15.44 3.54
C PRO A 96 -23.62 -15.59 2.02
N ILE A 97 -23.74 -14.48 1.29
CA ILE A 97 -23.78 -14.50 -0.19
C ILE A 97 -22.47 -15.00 -0.82
N ALA A 98 -21.35 -14.88 -0.10
CA ALA A 98 -20.07 -15.40 -0.53
C ALA A 98 -19.94 -16.92 -0.32
N ALA A 99 -20.94 -17.60 0.26
CA ALA A 99 -20.85 -19.03 0.54
C ALA A 99 -20.69 -19.88 -0.73
N ASP A 100 -21.27 -19.41 -1.84
CA ASP A 100 -21.16 -20.07 -3.14
C ASP A 100 -19.82 -19.79 -3.85
N GLN A 101 -19.06 -18.79 -3.36
CA GLN A 101 -17.77 -18.41 -3.91
C GLN A 101 -16.66 -18.82 -2.93
N LEU A 102 -15.99 -19.93 -3.23
CA LEU A 102 -14.81 -20.38 -2.48
C LEU A 102 -13.62 -19.44 -2.74
N GLN A 103 -13.65 -18.26 -2.11
CA GLN A 103 -12.55 -17.32 -2.13
C GLN A 103 -11.58 -17.64 -1.00
N ALA A 104 -10.28 -17.66 -1.34
CA ALA A 104 -9.24 -17.98 -0.36
C ALA A 104 -9.07 -16.88 0.71
N ARG A 105 -9.43 -15.64 0.38
CA ARG A 105 -9.33 -14.44 1.23
C ARG A 105 -10.66 -13.70 1.21
N CYS A 106 -10.97 -12.97 2.28
CA CYS A 106 -12.17 -12.14 2.33
C CYS A 106 -12.06 -10.90 1.43
N PRO A 107 -13.19 -10.27 1.03
CA PRO A 107 -13.20 -9.07 0.19
C PRO A 107 -12.26 -7.95 0.67
N VAL A 108 -12.24 -7.68 1.97
CA VAL A 108 -11.41 -6.63 2.57
C VAL A 108 -9.92 -6.93 2.39
N CYS A 109 -9.47 -8.14 2.69
CA CYS A 109 -8.08 -8.53 2.49
C CYS A 109 -7.67 -8.53 1.01
N ILE A 110 -8.60 -8.86 0.08
CA ILE A 110 -8.34 -8.76 -1.36
C ILE A 110 -8.02 -7.31 -1.73
N VAL A 111 -8.84 -6.35 -1.31
CA VAL A 111 -8.60 -4.93 -1.59
C VAL A 111 -7.29 -4.45 -0.97
N GLU A 112 -7.00 -4.80 0.29
CA GLU A 112 -5.75 -4.42 0.95
C GLU A 112 -4.51 -4.92 0.20
N ILE A 113 -4.55 -6.14 -0.35
CA ILE A 113 -3.47 -6.71 -1.17
C ILE A 113 -3.28 -5.88 -2.44
N HIS A 114 -4.38 -5.57 -3.14
CA HIS A 114 -4.33 -4.76 -4.34
C HIS A 114 -3.82 -3.34 -4.09
N VAL A 115 -4.27 -2.70 -3.02
CA VAL A 115 -3.79 -1.39 -2.57
C VAL A 115 -2.28 -1.41 -2.33
N ARG A 116 -1.79 -2.34 -1.49
CA ARG A 116 -0.36 -2.47 -1.17
C ARG A 116 0.47 -2.73 -2.42
N TYR A 117 0.00 -3.61 -3.30
CA TYR A 117 0.66 -3.88 -4.58
C TYR A 117 0.70 -2.65 -5.49
N MET A 118 -0.39 -1.89 -5.57
CA MET A 118 -0.44 -0.64 -6.33
C MET A 118 0.50 0.43 -5.76
N GLN A 119 0.67 0.52 -4.45
CA GLN A 119 1.65 1.41 -3.81
C GLN A 119 3.09 1.04 -4.19
N VAL A 120 3.42 -0.26 -4.29
CA VAL A 120 4.73 -0.73 -4.77
C VAL A 120 4.97 -0.29 -6.22
N LEU A 121 3.99 -0.51 -7.10
CA LEU A 121 4.06 -0.09 -8.50
C LEU A 121 4.15 1.44 -8.66
N ALA A 122 3.41 2.18 -7.84
CA ALA A 122 3.44 3.65 -7.86
C ALA A 122 4.81 4.18 -7.43
N ARG A 123 5.43 3.59 -6.40
CA ARG A 123 6.82 3.91 -6.00
C ARG A 123 7.81 3.61 -7.10
N ALA A 124 7.71 2.44 -7.76
CA ALA A 124 8.56 2.11 -8.90
C ALA A 124 8.40 3.12 -10.05
N LEU A 125 7.16 3.53 -10.36
CA LEU A 125 6.88 4.56 -11.37
C LEU A 125 7.46 5.92 -10.98
N ALA A 126 7.35 6.32 -9.72
CA ALA A 126 7.94 7.57 -9.23
C ALA A 126 9.47 7.54 -9.35
N ASN A 127 10.11 6.43 -8.97
CA ASN A 127 11.56 6.24 -9.08
C ASN A 127 12.05 6.24 -10.54
N ALA A 128 11.20 5.82 -11.49
CA ALA A 128 11.48 5.88 -12.92
C ALA A 128 11.23 7.27 -13.55
N GLY A 129 10.92 8.30 -12.76
CA GLY A 129 10.66 9.66 -13.24
C GLY A 129 9.19 9.96 -13.55
N GLY A 130 8.26 9.12 -13.11
CA GLY A 130 6.83 9.30 -13.31
C GLY A 130 6.36 8.95 -14.72
N HIS A 131 5.18 9.46 -15.12
CA HIS A 131 4.73 9.37 -16.51
C HIS A 131 5.33 10.53 -17.32
N ALA A 132 6.00 10.21 -18.44
CA ALA A 132 6.55 11.24 -19.31
C ALA A 132 5.42 12.18 -19.79
N PRO A 133 5.58 13.50 -19.65
CA PRO A 133 4.62 14.43 -20.21
C PRO A 133 4.41 14.16 -21.69
N SER A 134 3.18 14.23 -22.19
CA SER A 134 2.88 14.01 -23.61
C SER A 134 3.61 14.97 -24.56
N CYS A 135 4.24 16.03 -24.03
CA CYS A 135 5.02 17.01 -24.78
C CYS A 135 6.54 16.72 -24.82
N THR A 136 7.06 15.79 -24.01
CA THR A 136 8.48 15.38 -24.10
C THR A 136 8.61 14.22 -25.07
N LEU A 137 9.29 14.45 -26.19
CA LEU A 137 9.31 13.57 -27.36
C LEU A 137 9.96 12.19 -27.18
N THR A 138 10.56 11.87 -26.04
CA THR A 138 11.17 10.55 -25.79
C THR A 138 11.06 10.14 -24.32
N SER A 139 10.07 9.30 -23.98
CA SER A 139 10.11 8.46 -22.78
C SER A 139 11.27 7.47 -22.89
N SER A 140 11.89 7.11 -21.77
CA SER A 140 12.87 6.01 -21.77
C SER A 140 12.16 4.65 -21.81
N ASP A 141 12.77 3.64 -22.43
CA ASP A 141 12.23 2.27 -22.48
C ASP A 141 11.93 1.72 -21.07
N HIS A 142 12.78 2.07 -20.09
CA HIS A 142 12.58 1.71 -18.70
C HIS A 142 11.30 2.34 -18.13
N GLN A 143 11.10 3.65 -18.32
CA GLN A 143 9.92 4.38 -17.88
C GLN A 143 8.64 3.82 -18.51
N GLU A 144 8.65 3.48 -19.80
CA GLU A 144 7.52 2.84 -20.48
C GLU A 144 7.21 1.46 -19.90
N THR A 145 8.25 0.65 -19.64
CA THR A 145 8.11 -0.68 -19.05
C THR A 145 7.46 -0.61 -17.65
N VAL A 146 7.92 0.32 -16.81
CA VAL A 146 7.37 0.54 -15.47
C VAL A 146 5.93 1.07 -15.54
N TYR A 147 5.65 2.00 -16.47
CA TYR A 147 4.30 2.50 -16.69
C TYR A 147 3.34 1.40 -17.15
N ASN A 148 3.78 0.53 -18.06
CA ASN A 148 2.99 -0.62 -18.52
C ASN A 148 2.67 -1.58 -17.37
N ALA A 149 3.60 -1.81 -16.45
CA ALA A 149 3.36 -2.61 -15.25
C ALA A 149 2.34 -1.95 -14.32
N TRP A 150 2.52 -0.66 -14.03
CA TRP A 150 1.57 0.10 -13.21
C TRP A 150 0.16 0.09 -13.81
N SER A 151 0.05 0.31 -15.13
CA SER A 151 -1.22 0.25 -15.86
C SER A 151 -1.86 -1.14 -15.78
N LYS A 152 -1.07 -2.21 -15.95
CA LYS A 152 -1.54 -3.60 -15.79
C LYS A 152 -2.05 -3.87 -14.37
N GLY A 153 -1.32 -3.44 -13.34
CA GLY A 153 -1.74 -3.53 -11.94
C GLY A 153 -3.04 -2.78 -11.69
N LYS A 154 -3.16 -1.56 -12.23
CA LYS A 154 -4.37 -0.72 -12.11
C LYS A 154 -5.58 -1.40 -12.75
N VAL A 155 -5.44 -1.92 -13.97
CA VAL A 155 -6.52 -2.65 -14.66
C VAL A 155 -6.91 -3.91 -13.88
N SER A 156 -5.94 -4.65 -13.34
CA SER A 156 -6.22 -5.83 -12.51
C SER A 156 -7.02 -5.46 -11.26
N THR A 157 -6.64 -4.37 -10.60
CA THR A 157 -7.31 -3.88 -9.39
C THR A 157 -8.73 -3.42 -9.67
N LEU A 158 -8.95 -2.67 -10.76
CA LEU A 158 -10.29 -2.24 -11.17
C LEU A 158 -11.20 -3.41 -11.55
N LYS A 159 -10.65 -4.49 -12.11
CA LYS A 159 -11.42 -5.71 -12.39
C LYS A 159 -11.90 -6.39 -11.11
N GLU A 160 -11.04 -6.50 -10.09
CA GLU A 160 -11.47 -7.05 -8.80
C GLU A 160 -12.46 -6.12 -8.10
N LEU A 161 -12.23 -4.81 -8.12
CA LEU A 161 -13.18 -3.84 -7.55
C LEU A 161 -14.56 -3.94 -8.21
N SER A 162 -14.63 -4.07 -9.53
CA SER A 162 -15.90 -4.24 -10.25
C SER A 162 -16.66 -5.50 -9.82
N LYS A 163 -15.96 -6.60 -9.52
CA LYS A 163 -16.61 -7.81 -8.96
C LYS A 163 -17.14 -7.56 -7.55
N LEU A 164 -16.39 -6.83 -6.73
CA LEU A 164 -16.79 -6.49 -5.37
C LEU A 164 -17.96 -5.51 -5.34
N GLU A 165 -18.05 -4.58 -6.29
CA GLU A 165 -19.21 -3.70 -6.46
C GLU A 165 -20.48 -4.51 -6.77
N THR A 166 -20.40 -5.47 -7.71
CA THR A 166 -21.53 -6.39 -7.97
C THR A 166 -21.89 -7.18 -6.72
N MET A 167 -20.92 -7.74 -6.01
CA MET A 167 -21.17 -8.46 -4.76
C MET A 167 -21.80 -7.58 -3.68
N ALA A 168 -21.39 -6.31 -3.57
CA ALA A 168 -21.95 -5.36 -2.62
C ALA A 168 -23.44 -5.04 -2.92
N GLU A 169 -23.81 -4.94 -4.20
CA GLU A 169 -25.23 -4.80 -4.59
C GLU A 169 -26.05 -6.03 -4.17
N GLU A 170 -25.49 -7.22 -4.35
CA GLU A 170 -26.12 -8.47 -3.92
C GLU A 170 -26.23 -8.56 -2.38
N GLU A 171 -25.22 -8.13 -1.63
CA GLU A 171 -25.25 -8.02 -0.16
C GLU A 171 -26.37 -7.09 0.32
N VAL A 172 -26.57 -5.94 -0.35
CA VAL A 172 -27.66 -5.00 -0.04
C VAL A 172 -29.03 -5.65 -0.32
N ALA A 173 -29.18 -6.30 -1.47
CA ALA A 173 -30.42 -7.00 -1.83
C ALA A 173 -30.74 -8.15 -0.87
N TRP A 174 -29.72 -8.88 -0.42
CA TRP A 174 -29.85 -9.94 0.57
C TRP A 174 -30.23 -9.39 1.94
N SER A 175 -29.58 -8.30 2.37
CA SER A 175 -29.84 -7.65 3.67
C SER A 175 -31.26 -7.08 3.77
N ALA A 176 -31.81 -6.58 2.65
CA ALA A 176 -33.20 -6.15 2.59
C ALA A 176 -34.22 -7.28 2.82
N GLN A 177 -33.85 -8.52 2.49
CA GLN A 177 -34.69 -9.71 2.69
C GLN A 177 -34.54 -10.32 4.09
N HIS A 178 -33.47 -9.98 4.82
CA HIS A 178 -33.11 -10.57 6.11
C HIS A 178 -32.75 -9.47 7.14
N PRO A 179 -33.69 -8.58 7.50
CA PRO A 179 -33.44 -7.47 8.42
C PRO A 179 -33.06 -7.90 9.85
N GLU A 180 -33.29 -9.16 10.21
CA GLU A 180 -32.91 -9.75 11.50
C GLU A 180 -31.42 -10.09 11.61
N ALA A 181 -30.72 -10.21 10.47
CA ALA A 181 -29.32 -10.57 10.46
C ALA A 181 -28.44 -9.36 10.86
N LYS A 182 -27.58 -9.56 11.86
CA LYS A 182 -26.62 -8.54 12.32
C LYS A 182 -25.21 -8.96 11.94
N TYR A 183 -24.43 -8.00 11.42
CA TYR A 183 -23.17 -8.26 10.74
C TYR A 183 -22.00 -7.42 11.23
N ASP A 184 -21.91 -7.23 12.55
CA ASP A 184 -20.93 -6.31 13.15
C ASP A 184 -19.46 -6.69 12.87
N TYR A 185 -19.17 -8.00 12.70
CA TYR A 185 -17.80 -8.52 12.51
C TYR A 185 -17.55 -9.13 11.13
N ILE A 186 -18.50 -8.99 10.20
CA ILE A 186 -18.37 -9.58 8.87
C ILE A 186 -17.58 -8.64 7.95
N GLN A 187 -16.62 -9.22 7.21
CA GLN A 187 -15.90 -8.51 6.17
C GLN A 187 -16.70 -8.59 4.87
N THR A 188 -17.53 -7.56 4.63
CA THR A 188 -18.41 -7.45 3.48
C THR A 188 -17.71 -6.85 2.26
N ALA A 189 -18.25 -7.09 1.07
CA ALA A 189 -17.79 -6.47 -0.17
C ALA A 189 -18.02 -4.96 -0.17
N ALA A 190 -19.14 -4.49 0.38
CA ALA A 190 -19.40 -3.05 0.56
C ALA A 190 -18.28 -2.36 1.34
N LYS A 191 -17.87 -2.94 2.48
CA LYS A 191 -16.76 -2.42 3.30
C LYS A 191 -15.43 -2.40 2.54
N ALA A 192 -15.18 -3.41 1.71
CA ALA A 192 -13.98 -3.50 0.90
C ALA A 192 -13.93 -2.39 -0.17
N VAL A 193 -15.05 -2.11 -0.84
CA VAL A 193 -15.17 -1.01 -1.82
C VAL A 193 -14.94 0.34 -1.15
N ASP A 194 -15.56 0.58 0.01
CA ASP A 194 -15.35 1.80 0.79
C ASP A 194 -13.87 1.98 1.19
N LEU A 195 -13.21 0.91 1.65
CA LEU A 195 -11.79 0.93 1.99
C LEU A 195 -10.93 1.34 0.79
N TYR A 196 -11.19 0.79 -0.39
CA TYR A 196 -10.46 1.15 -1.61
C TYR A 196 -10.57 2.64 -1.93
N TRP A 197 -11.78 3.19 -1.91
CA TRP A 197 -12.01 4.59 -2.25
C TRP A 197 -11.41 5.54 -1.21
N ASN A 198 -11.52 5.22 0.08
CA ASN A 198 -10.92 6.00 1.16
C ASN A 198 -9.40 6.10 1.03
N GLU A 199 -8.75 4.99 0.67
CA GLU A 199 -7.30 4.93 0.50
C GLU A 199 -6.82 5.60 -0.79
N THR A 200 -7.52 5.39 -1.91
CA THR A 200 -7.03 5.83 -3.24
C THR A 200 -7.42 7.25 -3.62
N VAL A 201 -8.60 7.72 -3.21
CA VAL A 201 -9.05 9.09 -3.49
C VAL A 201 -8.47 10.06 -2.44
N GLY A 202 -7.93 9.51 -1.35
CA GLY A 202 -7.61 10.25 -0.15
C GLY A 202 -8.91 10.69 0.50
N SER A 203 -9.25 10.08 1.63
CA SER A 203 -10.24 10.67 2.52
C SER A 203 -9.70 12.02 2.99
N HIS A 204 -9.98 13.08 2.22
CA HIS A 204 -9.71 14.48 2.55
C HIS A 204 -10.47 14.94 3.81
N GLU A 205 -11.10 14.02 4.54
CA GLU A 205 -11.78 14.24 5.80
C GLU A 205 -10.76 14.57 6.91
N ASP A 206 -9.56 13.97 6.92
CA ASP A 206 -8.56 14.29 7.94
C ASP A 206 -7.89 15.65 7.74
N ASP A 207 -7.85 16.15 6.51
CA ASP A 207 -7.43 17.53 6.20
C ASP A 207 -8.52 18.58 6.52
N ARG A 208 -9.70 18.14 6.98
CA ARG A 208 -10.75 19.02 7.54
C ARG A 208 -10.61 19.25 9.05
N SER A 209 -9.74 18.51 9.73
CA SER A 209 -9.50 18.69 11.18
C SER A 209 -8.51 19.81 11.49
N GLN A 210 -7.73 20.29 10.51
CA GLN A 210 -7.11 21.59 10.66
C GLN A 210 -8.22 22.65 10.70
N PRO A 211 -8.25 23.53 11.72
CA PRO A 211 -9.21 24.63 11.75
C PRO A 211 -9.01 25.43 10.47
N LYS A 212 -9.91 25.23 9.51
CA LYS A 212 -9.94 25.98 8.27
C LYS A 212 -10.00 27.44 8.68
N LYS A 213 -8.87 28.15 8.62
CA LYS A 213 -8.86 29.61 8.55
C LYS A 213 -9.88 29.91 7.47
N LYS A 214 -11.01 30.51 7.85
CA LYS A 214 -12.16 30.74 6.97
C LYS A 214 -11.59 31.24 5.65
N ALA A 215 -11.54 30.36 4.66
CA ALA A 215 -11.03 30.74 3.35
C ALA A 215 -11.98 31.85 2.95
N ALA A 216 -11.47 33.08 2.85
CA ALA A 216 -12.26 34.21 2.43
C ALA A 216 -12.76 33.87 1.03
N THR A 217 -13.97 33.33 0.95
CA THR A 217 -14.63 33.00 -0.30
C THR A 217 -14.82 34.33 -0.99
N VAL A 218 -14.04 34.56 -2.04
CA VAL A 218 -14.18 35.75 -2.89
C VAL A 218 -15.52 35.60 -3.60
N ALA A 219 -16.56 36.23 -3.06
CA ALA A 219 -17.82 36.38 -3.74
C ALA A 219 -17.66 37.47 -4.81
N PHE A 220 -18.00 37.14 -6.05
CA PHE A 220 -18.13 38.12 -7.12
C PHE A 220 -19.54 38.72 -7.06
N ALA A 221 -19.69 40.01 -7.35
CA ALA A 221 -20.99 40.67 -7.39
C ALA A 221 -21.87 40.10 -8.53
N GLU A 222 -23.19 40.10 -8.37
CA GLU A 222 -24.14 39.50 -9.34
C GLU A 222 -24.07 40.13 -10.75
N ASP A 223 -23.50 41.34 -10.86
CA ASP A 223 -23.31 42.10 -12.09
C ASP A 223 -21.94 41.88 -12.76
N THR A 224 -21.09 40.98 -12.21
CA THR A 224 -19.83 40.63 -12.88
C THR A 224 -20.09 39.86 -14.16
N ASP A 225 -20.05 40.58 -15.28
CA ASP A 225 -20.16 40.02 -16.63
C ASP A 225 -18.90 39.19 -16.96
N PHE A 226 -19.01 37.87 -16.83
CA PHE A 226 -18.01 36.93 -17.33
C PHE A 226 -18.15 36.79 -18.85
N HIS A 227 -17.75 37.80 -19.61
CA HIS A 227 -17.63 37.65 -21.04
C HIS A 227 -16.73 36.44 -21.38
N PRO A 228 -17.06 35.65 -22.42
CA PRO A 228 -16.26 34.52 -22.85
C PRO A 228 -14.90 35.00 -23.36
N GLY A 229 -13.90 35.06 -22.46
CA GLY A 229 -12.60 35.60 -22.84
C GLY A 229 -11.50 35.56 -21.77
N ARG A 230 -11.81 35.32 -20.50
CA ARG A 230 -10.77 35.28 -19.46
C ARG A 230 -10.71 33.93 -18.74
N PRO A 231 -9.66 33.13 -18.98
CA PRO A 231 -9.42 31.89 -18.24
C PRO A 231 -9.31 32.15 -16.73
N ASN A 232 -9.90 31.27 -15.92
CA ASN A 232 -9.86 31.32 -14.45
C ASN A 232 -8.46 31.60 -13.85
N PRO A 233 -7.35 31.03 -14.39
CA PRO A 233 -6.00 31.30 -13.90
C PRO A 233 -5.59 32.78 -13.85
N TYR A 234 -6.21 33.66 -14.64
CA TYR A 234 -5.85 35.08 -14.69
C TYR A 234 -6.47 35.93 -13.58
N PHE A 235 -7.38 35.38 -12.77
CA PHE A 235 -7.93 36.05 -11.60
C PHE A 235 -7.07 35.85 -10.34
N HIS A 236 -6.09 34.94 -10.36
CA HIS A 236 -5.20 34.71 -9.24
C HIS A 236 -4.14 35.82 -9.14
N ARG A 237 -3.88 36.33 -7.92
CA ARG A 237 -2.85 37.36 -7.64
C ARG A 237 -1.43 36.98 -8.09
N ARG A 238 -1.15 35.68 -8.23
CA ARG A 238 0.13 35.14 -8.71
C ARG A 238 0.28 35.18 -10.24
N SER A 239 -0.80 35.49 -10.97
CA SER A 239 -0.75 35.60 -12.42
C SER A 239 0.00 36.89 -12.83
N PRO A 240 0.93 36.82 -13.80
CA PRO A 240 1.58 38.02 -14.37
C PRO A 240 0.60 39.00 -15.02
N ARG A 241 -0.62 38.55 -15.31
CA ARG A 241 -1.70 39.35 -15.92
C ARG A 241 -2.77 39.78 -14.91
N TYR A 242 -2.50 39.64 -13.61
CA TYR A 242 -3.40 40.12 -12.57
C TYR A 242 -3.42 41.66 -12.58
N GLU A 243 -4.62 42.24 -12.62
CA GLU A 243 -4.84 43.68 -12.56
C GLU A 243 -5.45 44.00 -11.18
N PRO A 244 -4.65 44.51 -10.21
CA PRO A 244 -5.16 44.87 -8.87
C PRO A 244 -6.26 45.93 -8.98
N GLY A 245 -7.30 45.84 -8.15
CA GLY A 245 -8.35 46.86 -8.07
C GLY A 245 -9.50 46.71 -9.06
N LYS A 246 -9.27 46.13 -10.25
CA LYS A 246 -10.29 46.08 -11.32
C LYS A 246 -11.46 45.13 -11.05
N TYR A 247 -11.24 44.12 -10.20
CA TYR A 247 -12.22 43.07 -9.90
C TYR A 247 -12.56 42.98 -8.41
N THR A 248 -12.01 43.87 -7.60
CA THR A 248 -12.39 44.02 -6.19
C THR A 248 -13.58 44.96 -6.13
N VAL A 249 -14.71 44.48 -5.63
CA VAL A 249 -15.88 45.31 -5.36
C VAL A 249 -15.46 46.36 -4.34
N GLU A 250 -15.43 47.64 -4.73
CA GLU A 250 -15.42 48.74 -3.77
C GLU A 250 -16.75 48.66 -3.04
N ASN A 251 -16.75 48.10 -1.83
CA ASN A 251 -17.94 47.96 -1.02
C ASN A 251 -18.36 49.38 -0.57
N PRO A 252 -19.45 50.00 -1.08
CA PRO A 252 -19.73 51.42 -0.80
C PRO A 252 -20.43 51.66 0.54
N GLU A 253 -20.73 50.62 1.33
CA GLU A 253 -21.47 50.76 2.58
C GLU A 253 -20.86 49.83 3.64
N GLU A 254 -19.73 50.26 4.22
CA GLU A 254 -19.42 49.90 5.61
C GLU A 254 -20.40 50.65 6.50
N ASP A 255 -21.53 50.00 6.76
CA ASP A 255 -22.44 50.30 7.85
C ASP A 255 -21.66 50.19 9.17
N ASP A 256 -21.50 51.35 9.79
CA ASP A 256 -20.77 51.65 11.02
C ASP A 256 -21.47 51.01 12.24
N ASN A 257 -21.44 49.68 12.33
CA ASN A 257 -21.91 48.92 13.49
C ASN A 257 -21.00 47.71 13.74
N THR A 258 -19.72 47.98 14.00
CA THR A 258 -18.86 46.99 14.65
C THR A 258 -18.93 47.24 16.16
N PRO A 259 -19.53 46.35 16.97
CA PRO A 259 -19.45 46.47 18.42
C PRO A 259 -17.98 46.31 18.86
N GLU A 260 -17.50 47.32 19.55
CA GLU A 260 -16.20 47.36 20.23
C GLU A 260 -16.07 46.16 21.18
N ASP A 261 -15.20 45.22 20.83
CA ASP A 261 -14.66 44.23 21.76
C ASP A 261 -13.29 44.75 22.26
N PRO A 262 -13.13 45.06 23.56
CA PRO A 262 -11.92 45.65 24.07
C PRO A 262 -10.82 44.60 24.27
N GLU A 263 -9.65 44.93 23.74
CA GLU A 263 -8.32 44.57 24.26
C GLU A 263 -7.94 43.08 24.30
N GLU A 264 -7.13 42.64 23.34
CA GLU A 264 -5.97 41.79 23.65
C GLU A 264 -4.78 42.12 22.72
N THR A 265 -3.99 43.07 23.22
CA THR A 265 -2.52 43.13 23.17
C THR A 265 -1.78 42.48 21.99
N SER A 266 -1.42 43.36 21.05
CA SER A 266 -0.10 43.49 20.40
C SER A 266 1.00 42.56 20.93
N SER A 267 1.33 41.52 20.17
CA SER A 267 2.65 40.88 20.21
C SER A 267 3.45 41.29 18.98
N GLN A 268 4.28 42.29 19.22
CA GLN A 268 5.34 42.79 18.37
C GLN A 268 6.37 41.66 18.22
N VAL A 269 6.56 41.14 17.00
CA VAL A 269 7.65 40.22 16.69
C VAL A 269 8.92 41.07 16.60
N GLU A 270 9.58 41.21 17.75
CA GLU A 270 10.92 41.78 17.87
C GLU A 270 11.93 40.71 17.48
N LEU A 271 12.56 40.92 16.32
CA LEU A 271 13.55 40.02 15.75
C LEU A 271 14.89 40.27 16.45
N HIS A 272 15.13 39.55 17.55
CA HIS A 272 16.38 39.64 18.31
C HIS A 272 17.42 38.64 17.77
N MET A 273 18.44 39.16 17.10
CA MET A 273 19.71 38.46 16.87
C MET A 273 20.57 38.51 18.13
N TYR A 274 21.08 37.36 18.60
CA TYR A 274 22.31 37.20 19.39
C TYR A 274 22.96 35.91 18.86
N ALA A 275 24.18 35.89 18.32
CA ALA A 275 25.49 36.26 18.89
C ALA A 275 25.89 35.34 20.05
N THR A 276 26.82 34.46 19.70
CA THR A 276 27.53 33.43 20.44
C THR A 276 28.52 34.01 21.45
N GLU A 277 28.43 33.68 22.73
CA GLU A 277 29.53 33.59 23.76
C GLU A 277 28.96 32.68 24.89
N GLU A 278 29.45 31.46 25.07
CA GLU A 278 30.48 31.01 26.02
C GLU A 278 30.31 31.42 27.51
N VAL A 279 30.60 30.42 28.37
CA VAL A 279 31.11 30.43 29.75
C VAL A 279 30.12 30.31 30.94
N ASP A 280 30.16 29.11 31.53
CA ASP A 280 30.27 28.74 32.95
C ASP A 280 29.18 28.96 34.03
N LEU A 281 28.95 27.81 34.69
CA LEU A 281 28.97 27.52 36.14
C LEU A 281 27.78 27.85 37.04
N ASP A 282 27.36 26.73 37.66
CA ASP A 282 26.95 26.57 39.06
C ASP A 282 25.53 27.00 39.43
N THR A 283 24.67 26.05 39.82
CA THR A 283 24.33 25.80 41.25
C THR A 283 23.16 24.80 41.37
N LYS A 284 23.45 23.63 41.93
CA LYS A 284 22.69 22.74 42.85
C LYS A 284 21.15 22.75 42.91
N ASP A 285 20.57 21.54 42.84
CA ASP A 285 19.90 20.78 43.93
C ASP A 285 18.96 19.74 43.28
N GLU A 286 19.36 18.47 43.23
CA GLU A 286 18.88 17.36 44.09
C GLU A 286 17.41 16.96 43.88
N GLU A 287 17.18 15.83 43.17
CA GLU A 287 16.46 14.66 43.70
C GLU A 287 16.47 13.48 42.69
N ASP A 288 17.36 12.53 42.99
CA ASP A 288 17.14 11.07 43.01
C ASP A 288 16.36 10.37 41.87
N THR A 289 17.10 9.87 40.87
CA THR A 289 16.72 8.63 40.15
C THR A 289 17.95 7.73 39.96
N PRO A 290 17.86 6.42 40.22
CA PRO A 290 19.02 5.52 40.25
C PRO A 290 19.54 5.21 38.84
N SER A 291 20.81 5.57 38.66
CA SER A 291 21.69 5.21 37.54
C SER A 291 21.96 3.70 37.50
N LEU A 292 21.79 3.09 36.33
CA LEU A 292 22.38 1.80 35.95
C LEU A 292 23.35 2.09 34.79
N GLU A 293 24.55 2.53 35.17
CA GLU A 293 25.74 2.48 34.33
C GLU A 293 26.36 1.10 34.49
N ASP A 294 26.36 0.32 33.41
CA ASP A 294 27.45 -0.61 33.11
C ASP A 294 28.01 -0.16 31.76
N ASP A 295 29.02 0.68 31.86
CA ASP A 295 30.04 0.96 30.86
C ASP A 295 30.99 -0.24 30.84
N ASP A 296 31.09 -0.93 29.70
CA ASP A 296 32.35 -1.58 29.34
C ASP A 296 32.33 -2.05 27.88
N SER A 297 33.14 -1.34 27.08
CA SER A 297 34.01 -1.96 26.07
C SER A 297 33.30 -2.39 24.76
N LEU A 298 33.87 -2.34 23.57
CA LEU A 298 35.14 -1.90 23.04
C LEU A 298 34.96 -2.08 21.53
N ASP A 299 35.14 -0.99 20.80
CA ASP A 299 35.73 -0.91 19.47
C ASP A 299 36.07 -2.26 18.80
N GLU A 300 35.13 -2.84 18.04
CA GLU A 300 35.41 -3.81 16.99
C GLU A 300 34.80 -3.29 15.68
N LEU A 301 35.56 -2.38 15.06
CA LEU A 301 35.54 -2.15 13.62
C LEU A 301 35.88 -3.48 12.94
N LEU A 302 34.86 -4.27 12.63
CA LEU A 302 34.98 -5.34 11.64
C LEU A 302 34.94 -4.66 10.26
N ASP A 303 36.12 -4.31 9.78
CA ASP A 303 36.43 -4.23 8.36
C ASP A 303 36.13 -5.61 7.77
N ASP A 304 34.88 -5.84 7.37
CA ASP A 304 34.47 -6.95 6.50
C ASP A 304 34.83 -6.53 5.07
N ASP A 305 36.11 -6.69 4.73
CA ASP A 305 36.67 -6.67 3.39
C ASP A 305 36.32 -7.96 2.63
N GLY A 306 35.06 -8.40 2.77
CA GLY A 306 34.48 -9.56 2.13
C GLY A 306 34.42 -9.41 0.61
N ASP A 307 35.60 -9.48 -0.01
CA ASP A 307 35.87 -10.01 -1.34
C ASP A 307 35.29 -11.43 -1.37
N SER A 308 33.96 -11.46 -1.47
CA SER A 308 33.16 -12.63 -1.75
C SER A 308 33.35 -12.94 -3.22
N ASP A 309 34.52 -13.53 -3.49
CA ASP A 309 35.06 -14.09 -4.73
C ASP A 309 34.22 -15.30 -5.19
N TRP A 310 32.89 -15.12 -5.26
CA TRP A 310 31.96 -16.07 -5.87
C TRP A 310 31.87 -15.90 -7.39
N GLU A 311 32.69 -15.02 -7.97
CA GLU A 311 32.91 -14.91 -9.41
C GLU A 311 34.08 -15.80 -9.84
N ASP A 312 34.04 -17.11 -9.55
CA ASP A 312 34.89 -18.09 -10.24
C ASP A 312 34.35 -19.52 -10.01
N ILE A 313 33.09 -19.73 -10.43
CA ILE A 313 32.69 -21.07 -10.90
C ILE A 313 32.63 -21.02 -12.43
N GLU A 314 33.82 -20.81 -13.02
CA GLU A 314 34.07 -21.24 -14.39
C GLU A 314 33.94 -22.77 -14.40
N SER A 315 32.71 -23.24 -14.67
CA SER A 315 32.50 -24.61 -15.13
C SER A 315 32.97 -24.70 -16.58
N GLU A 316 34.28 -24.60 -16.77
CA GLU A 316 34.95 -25.31 -17.86
C GLU A 316 34.95 -26.81 -17.51
N ASP A 317 34.97 -27.65 -18.54
CA ASP A 317 34.98 -29.12 -18.53
C ASP A 317 33.59 -29.80 -18.61
N GLU A 318 33.09 -29.99 -19.83
CA GLU A 318 33.41 -31.19 -20.63
C GLU A 318 32.35 -31.41 -21.72
N ASP A 319 32.83 -31.42 -22.97
CA ASP A 319 32.17 -32.04 -24.11
C ASP A 319 31.90 -33.53 -23.83
N SER A 320 30.81 -33.84 -23.13
CA SER A 320 30.30 -35.21 -22.99
C SER A 320 29.29 -35.50 -24.10
N ASP A 321 29.84 -35.73 -25.30
CA ASP A 321 29.18 -36.52 -26.34
C ASP A 321 28.97 -37.96 -25.82
N GLY A 322 27.77 -38.23 -25.33
CA GLY A 322 27.46 -39.51 -24.69
C GLY A 322 25.96 -39.72 -24.56
N GLY A 323 25.32 -40.16 -25.64
CA GLY A 323 23.90 -40.51 -25.64
C GLY A 323 23.58 -41.58 -24.59
N SER A 324 22.87 -41.19 -23.53
CA SER A 324 22.20 -42.14 -22.65
C SER A 324 20.77 -42.38 -23.15
N TYR A 325 20.60 -43.52 -23.79
CA TYR A 325 19.30 -44.15 -24.03
C TYR A 325 18.64 -44.42 -22.66
N TYR A 326 17.56 -43.70 -22.34
CA TYR A 326 16.75 -44.01 -21.17
C TYR A 326 15.88 -45.23 -21.48
N GLU A 327 16.33 -46.38 -21.02
CA GLU A 327 15.52 -47.60 -20.96
C GLU A 327 14.48 -47.38 -19.85
N ILE A 328 13.20 -47.33 -20.24
CA ILE A 328 12.07 -47.17 -19.31
C ILE A 328 11.95 -48.47 -18.53
N GLU A 329 12.50 -48.51 -17.31
CA GLU A 329 12.21 -49.58 -16.37
C GLU A 329 10.74 -49.49 -15.94
N GLU A 330 10.00 -50.57 -16.21
CA GLU A 330 8.60 -50.76 -15.83
C GLU A 330 8.45 -50.69 -14.30
N ALA A 331 7.90 -49.57 -13.82
CA ALA A 331 7.54 -49.42 -12.42
C ALA A 331 6.43 -50.41 -12.04
N SER A 332 6.81 -51.45 -11.30
CA SER A 332 5.90 -52.40 -10.68
C SER A 332 5.06 -51.68 -9.60
N PHE A 333 3.76 -51.58 -9.81
CA PHE A 333 2.82 -51.04 -8.83
C PHE A 333 2.45 -52.12 -7.80
N ILE A 334 2.44 -51.73 -6.52
CA ILE A 334 1.97 -52.58 -5.42
C ILE A 334 0.45 -52.45 -5.35
N VAL A 335 -0.28 -53.53 -5.63
CA VAL A 335 -1.73 -53.65 -5.41
C VAL A 335 -1.94 -54.19 -4.00
N PHE A 336 -2.57 -53.41 -3.13
CA PHE A 336 -3.12 -53.92 -1.88
C PHE A 336 -4.47 -54.58 -2.20
N GLY A 337 -4.57 -55.88 -1.96
CA GLY A 337 -5.84 -56.60 -2.01
C GLY A 337 -6.60 -56.36 -0.71
N ASP A 338 -7.88 -56.01 -0.84
CA ASP A 338 -8.82 -56.02 0.28
C ASP A 338 -9.16 -57.46 0.66
N ASP A 339 -9.00 -57.80 1.94
CA ASP A 339 -9.35 -59.09 2.55
C ASP A 339 -10.80 -59.08 3.09
#